data_AF-A0A964MXC0-F1
#
_entry.id   AF-A0A964MXC0-F1
#
_cell.length_a   1.000
_cell.length_b   1.000
_cell.length_c   1.000
_cell.angle_alpha   90.00
_cell.angle_beta   90.00
_cell.angle_gamma   90.00
#
_symmetry.space_group_name_H-M   'P 1'
#
loop_
_entity.id
_entity.type
_entity.pdbx_description
1 polymer ?
#
loop_
_entity_poly.entity_id
_entity_poly.type
_entity_poly.pdbx_seq_one_letter_code
_entity_poly.pdbx_strand_id
1 'polypeptide(L)'
;QQITVDEYYGWMFENSVPGLPEAAKKEELTPLQYMRKYGVFKVDDVAYSKTHEQPVETGGVEIDGRRMTGFNTPSRKLEFFSPTLAEWGWPEHAIPRYVTGHVYWRDLDKAANEFDLLPNFRLPTLIHTRAPVKWLYEISHSNPLWIASGDAEKLGIAIGDLVKVHTGIGFFVTRAWVTEGIRPGVVAMSHHLGRWRLDEDQGGARNASALVRIARSADGKYEMRQVHGTQPFKSNDADSARVWWTEIGVHQNLTFPVQPDPVSGMHCWHQRVRLEKAGPDDSYGDVMVDTAKSHALYLEWMAKTRPAPGPDGTRRPLWFDRPLKPVRAAYDFP
;
A
#
# COMPACT_ATOMS: atom_id res chain seq x y z
N GLN A 1 13.19 24.85 27.49
CA GLN A 1 14.42 24.86 26.69
C GLN A 1 14.14 24.02 25.45
N GLN A 2 14.44 24.51 24.24
CA GLN A 2 14.26 23.72 23.02
C GLN A 2 15.44 22.73 22.90
N ILE A 3 15.15 21.47 22.59
CA ILE A 3 16.14 20.41 22.37
C ILE A 3 16.34 20.27 20.85
N THR A 4 17.58 20.23 20.39
CA THR A 4 17.90 19.97 18.98
C THR A 4 17.68 18.51 18.62
N VAL A 5 17.51 18.23 17.32
CA VAL A 5 17.39 16.84 16.82
C VAL A 5 18.61 16.01 17.23
N ASP A 6 19.80 16.60 17.19
CA ASP A 6 21.06 15.96 17.58
C ASP A 6 21.13 15.64 19.07
N GLU A 7 20.67 16.54 19.94
CA GLU A 7 20.60 16.28 21.38
C GLU A 7 19.60 15.17 21.71
N TYR A 8 18.43 15.18 21.05
CA TYR A 8 17.42 14.14 21.23
C TYR A 8 17.94 12.76 20.81
N TYR A 9 18.44 12.63 19.58
CA TYR A 9 18.98 11.37 19.08
C TYR A 9 20.26 10.97 19.79
N GLY A 10 21.14 11.91 20.09
CA GLY A 10 22.37 11.66 20.85
C GLY A 10 22.08 11.07 22.22
N TRP A 11 21.17 11.68 22.98
CA TRP A 11 20.75 11.14 24.28
C TRP A 11 20.10 9.77 24.14
N MET A 12 19.20 9.58 23.16
CA MET A 12 18.55 8.29 22.93
C MET A 12 19.56 7.19 22.58
N PHE A 13 20.52 7.47 21.70
CA PHE A 13 21.56 6.51 21.32
C PHE A 13 22.51 6.17 22.48
N GLU A 14 22.76 7.13 23.36
CA GLU A 14 23.61 6.94 24.53
C GLU A 14 22.90 6.16 25.66
N ASN A 15 21.60 6.37 25.83
CA ASN A 15 20.88 5.89 27.04
C ASN A 15 19.82 4.82 26.77
N SER A 16 19.36 4.66 25.53
CA SER A 16 18.21 3.79 25.20
C SER A 16 18.53 2.64 24.25
N VAL A 17 19.75 2.57 23.70
CA VAL A 17 20.15 1.51 22.76
C VAL A 17 21.23 0.61 23.40
N PRO A 18 20.86 -0.56 23.95
CA PRO A 18 21.80 -1.44 24.62
C PRO A 18 22.96 -1.87 23.70
N GLY A 19 24.20 -1.70 24.16
CA GLY A 19 25.41 -2.10 23.44
C GLY A 19 25.95 -1.08 22.43
N LEU A 20 25.16 -0.05 22.06
CA LEU A 20 25.59 0.97 21.12
C LEU A 20 26.70 1.87 21.69
N PRO A 21 26.64 2.36 22.96
CA PRO A 21 27.72 3.14 23.54
C PRO A 21 29.06 2.41 23.54
N GLU A 22 29.06 1.11 23.85
CA GLU A 22 30.25 0.27 23.87
C GLU A 22 30.80 0.05 22.47
N ALA A 23 29.94 -0.16 21.47
CA ALA A 23 30.34 -0.30 20.08
C ALA A 23 30.91 1.00 19.51
N ALA A 24 30.28 2.14 19.80
CA ALA A 24 30.78 3.46 19.40
C ALA A 24 32.15 3.74 20.01
N LYS A 25 32.34 3.43 21.30
CA LYS A 25 33.61 3.61 22.01
C LYS A 25 34.76 2.78 21.42
N LYS A 26 34.51 1.57 20.91
CA LYS A 26 35.52 0.73 20.24
C LYS A 26 36.10 1.36 18.97
N GLU A 27 35.37 2.30 18.38
CA GLU A 27 35.79 3.04 17.19
C GLU A 27 36.14 4.50 17.48
N GLU A 28 36.26 4.87 18.77
CA GLU A 28 36.54 6.25 19.19
C GLU A 28 35.48 7.25 18.70
N LEU A 29 34.21 6.82 18.61
CA LEU A 29 33.06 7.64 18.21
C LEU A 29 32.10 7.84 19.38
N THR A 30 31.35 8.96 19.38
CA THR A 30 30.12 9.06 20.17
C THR A 30 29.01 8.17 19.56
N PRO A 31 27.99 7.76 20.32
CA PRO A 31 26.85 7.02 19.77
C PRO A 31 26.18 7.72 18.57
N LEU A 32 26.07 9.05 18.62
CA LEU A 32 25.54 9.86 17.52
C LEU A 32 26.45 9.81 16.28
N GLN A 33 27.76 9.91 16.46
CA GLN A 33 28.73 9.80 15.34
C GLN A 33 28.73 8.40 14.73
N TYR A 34 28.64 7.36 15.57
CA TYR A 34 28.52 5.98 15.12
C TYR A 34 27.27 5.79 14.25
N MET A 35 26.10 6.25 14.73
CA MET A 35 24.85 6.15 13.98
C MET A 35 24.84 7.01 12.71
N ARG A 36 25.54 8.15 12.68
CA ARG A 36 25.73 8.93 11.44
C ARG A 36 26.62 8.22 10.42
N LYS A 37 27.65 7.52 10.88
CA LYS A 37 28.58 6.78 10.03
C LYS A 37 27.95 5.53 9.45
N TYR A 38 27.26 4.75 10.28
CA TYR A 38 26.75 3.42 9.90
C TYR A 38 25.26 3.38 9.59
N GLY A 39 24.45 4.29 10.15
CA GLY A 39 23.00 4.32 9.98
C GLY A 39 22.24 3.18 10.69
N VAL A 40 22.94 2.15 11.17
CA VAL A 40 22.36 0.95 11.77
C VAL A 40 23.27 0.39 12.87
N PHE A 41 22.67 -0.17 13.90
CA PHE A 41 23.37 -0.91 14.95
C PHE A 41 22.54 -2.15 15.33
N LYS A 42 23.19 -3.31 15.42
CA LYS A 42 22.54 -4.55 15.86
C LYS A 42 22.59 -4.61 17.38
N VAL A 43 21.43 -4.44 18.03
CA VAL A 43 21.28 -4.67 19.47
C VAL A 43 21.43 -6.17 19.76
N ASP A 44 22.12 -6.51 20.84
CA ASP A 44 22.39 -7.91 21.19
C ASP A 44 21.09 -8.69 21.45
N ASP A 45 21.07 -9.94 21.01
CA ASP A 45 19.95 -10.52 20.26
C ASP A 45 18.85 -11.21 21.09
N VAL A 46 18.69 -10.81 22.36
CA VAL A 46 17.78 -11.51 23.28
C VAL A 46 16.31 -11.35 22.85
N ALA A 47 15.96 -10.22 22.24
CA ALA A 47 14.57 -9.90 21.89
C ALA A 47 14.12 -10.39 20.49
N TYR A 48 15.05 -10.61 19.54
CA TYR A 48 14.68 -10.80 18.12
C TYR A 48 15.30 -12.04 17.44
N SER A 49 16.35 -12.64 18.00
CA SER A 49 17.21 -13.67 17.39
C SER A 49 16.73 -15.12 17.35
N LYS A 50 16.34 -15.68 18.51
CA LYS A 50 16.64 -17.11 18.74
C LYS A 50 15.62 -17.86 19.57
N THR A 51 14.38 -17.38 19.69
CA THR A 51 13.35 -18.08 20.48
C THR A 51 13.19 -19.54 20.03
N HIS A 52 13.28 -19.80 18.72
CA HIS A 52 13.21 -21.15 18.14
C HIS A 52 14.44 -22.03 18.44
N GLU A 53 15.58 -21.42 18.77
CA GLU A 53 16.83 -22.09 19.17
C GLU A 53 17.01 -22.15 20.70
N GLN A 54 15.99 -21.81 21.50
CA GLN A 54 16.07 -21.98 22.95
C GLN A 54 15.85 -23.46 23.32
N PRO A 55 16.68 -24.05 24.19
CA PRO A 55 16.44 -25.39 24.71
C PRO A 55 15.13 -25.44 25.50
N VAL A 56 14.37 -26.53 25.38
CA VAL A 56 13.15 -26.76 26.18
C VAL A 56 13.10 -28.19 26.71
N GLU A 57 12.59 -28.36 27.92
CA GLU A 57 12.45 -29.67 28.55
C GLU A 57 11.28 -30.47 27.96
N THR A 58 10.19 -29.80 27.59
CA THR A 58 8.97 -30.42 27.05
C THR A 58 8.47 -29.67 25.81
N GLY A 59 7.83 -30.39 24.89
CA GLY A 59 7.40 -29.85 23.60
C GLY A 59 8.55 -29.63 22.62
N GLY A 60 8.40 -28.64 21.73
CA GLY A 60 9.44 -28.25 20.77
C GLY A 60 9.76 -29.28 19.69
N VAL A 61 10.99 -29.23 19.19
CA VAL A 61 11.55 -30.11 18.14
C VAL A 61 12.93 -30.62 18.53
N GLU A 62 13.22 -31.86 18.19
CA GLU A 62 14.56 -32.44 18.38
C GLU A 62 15.41 -32.20 17.11
N ILE A 63 16.58 -31.59 17.31
CA ILE A 63 17.59 -31.29 16.27
C ILE A 63 18.95 -31.70 16.85
N ASP A 64 19.67 -32.59 16.18
CA ASP A 64 21.01 -33.05 16.57
C ASP A 64 21.13 -33.49 18.05
N GLY A 65 20.12 -34.21 18.54
CA GLY A 65 20.06 -34.72 19.91
C GLY A 65 19.73 -33.67 20.98
N ARG A 66 19.36 -32.45 20.59
CA ARG A 66 18.92 -31.38 21.49
C ARG A 66 17.47 -31.01 21.21
N ARG A 67 16.69 -30.81 22.27
CA ARG A 67 15.30 -30.36 22.19
C ARG A 67 15.24 -28.85 22.25
N MET A 68 14.73 -28.25 21.18
CA MET A 68 14.68 -26.80 20.96
C MET A 68 13.21 -26.35 20.85
N THR A 69 12.89 -25.11 21.19
CA THR A 69 11.53 -24.55 21.05
C THR A 69 10.97 -24.74 19.62
N GLY A 70 11.82 -24.55 18.61
CA GLY A 70 11.46 -24.59 17.20
C GLY A 70 10.61 -23.41 16.73
N PHE A 71 10.30 -23.39 15.44
CA PHE A 71 9.49 -22.34 14.81
C PHE A 71 8.02 -22.41 15.28
N ASN A 72 7.26 -21.33 15.07
CA ASN A 72 5.83 -21.29 15.35
C ASN A 72 4.99 -21.97 14.24
N THR A 73 5.46 -23.12 13.77
CA THR A 73 4.78 -23.98 12.78
C THR A 73 4.31 -25.27 13.46
N PRO A 74 3.33 -25.99 12.88
CA PRO A 74 2.89 -27.29 13.42
C PRO A 74 4.04 -28.28 13.62
N SER A 75 4.97 -28.37 12.65
CA SER A 75 6.15 -29.23 12.74
C SER A 75 7.29 -28.69 13.60
N ARG A 76 7.19 -27.43 14.08
CA ARG A 76 8.26 -26.70 14.77
C ARG A 76 9.53 -26.50 13.93
N LYS A 77 9.47 -26.77 12.62
CA LYS A 77 10.53 -26.58 11.62
C LYS A 77 10.11 -25.55 10.57
N LEU A 78 11.05 -25.15 9.71
CA LEU A 78 10.69 -24.45 8.47
C LEU A 78 10.01 -25.46 7.52
N GLU A 79 8.76 -25.19 7.18
CA GLU A 79 7.93 -26.07 6.35
C GLU A 79 8.09 -25.74 4.86
N PHE A 80 8.99 -26.45 4.17
CA PHE A 80 9.10 -26.33 2.71
C PHE A 80 7.85 -26.86 1.99
N PHE A 81 7.34 -28.01 2.46
CA PHE A 81 6.00 -28.48 2.17
C PHE A 81 5.09 -28.08 3.32
N SER A 82 3.94 -27.47 3.05
CA SER A 82 2.92 -27.11 4.04
C SER A 82 1.80 -28.16 4.06
N PRO A 83 1.78 -29.08 5.06
CA PRO A 83 0.66 -29.99 5.25
C PRO A 83 -0.65 -29.22 5.48
N THR A 84 -0.56 -28.08 6.19
CA THR A 84 -1.70 -27.20 6.42
C THR A 84 -2.36 -26.78 5.10
N LEU A 85 -1.62 -26.26 4.12
CA LEU A 85 -2.25 -25.86 2.86
C LEU A 85 -2.85 -27.06 2.11
N ALA A 86 -2.19 -28.21 2.10
CA ALA A 86 -2.71 -29.42 1.45
C ALA A 86 -4.02 -29.91 2.08
N GLU A 87 -4.06 -30.05 3.40
CA GLU A 87 -5.21 -30.52 4.17
C GLU A 87 -6.37 -29.51 4.16
N TRP A 88 -6.06 -28.21 4.09
CA TRP A 88 -7.03 -27.13 3.97
C TRP A 88 -7.48 -26.88 2.53
N GLY A 89 -7.30 -27.89 1.69
CA GLY A 89 -7.85 -27.93 0.35
C GLY A 89 -7.08 -27.12 -0.66
N TRP A 90 -5.82 -26.71 -0.43
CA TRP A 90 -4.93 -25.98 -1.34
C TRP A 90 -3.60 -26.73 -1.63
N PRO A 91 -3.63 -28.00 -2.06
CA PRO A 91 -2.41 -28.80 -2.28
C PRO A 91 -1.48 -28.22 -3.35
N GLU A 92 -2.01 -27.49 -4.34
CA GLU A 92 -1.22 -26.83 -5.37
C GLU A 92 -0.34 -25.69 -4.83
N HIS A 93 -0.65 -25.17 -3.63
CA HIS A 93 0.12 -24.13 -2.96
C HIS A 93 0.95 -24.67 -1.78
N ALA A 94 0.95 -26.00 -1.57
CA ALA A 94 1.69 -26.62 -0.47
C ALA A 94 3.22 -26.50 -0.61
N ILE A 95 3.73 -26.21 -1.81
CA ILE A 95 5.12 -25.84 -2.06
C ILE A 95 5.20 -24.51 -2.84
N PRO A 96 6.30 -23.75 -2.73
CA PRO A 96 6.52 -22.57 -3.56
C PRO A 96 6.47 -22.92 -5.04
N ARG A 97 5.68 -22.17 -5.80
CA ARG A 97 5.55 -22.32 -7.26
C ARG A 97 5.29 -20.98 -7.93
N TYR A 98 5.47 -20.96 -9.25
CA TYR A 98 4.97 -19.86 -10.06
C TYR A 98 3.43 -19.89 -10.11
N VAL A 99 2.81 -18.78 -9.72
CA VAL A 99 1.39 -18.50 -9.87
C VAL A 99 1.26 -17.25 -10.72
N THR A 100 0.47 -17.33 -11.79
CA THR A 100 0.19 -16.17 -12.64
C THR A 100 -0.59 -15.13 -11.84
N GLY A 101 -0.14 -13.87 -11.86
CA GLY A 101 -0.83 -12.76 -11.20
C GLY A 101 -2.17 -12.41 -11.87
N HIS A 102 -3.05 -11.71 -11.16
CA HIS A 102 -4.38 -11.33 -11.67
C HIS A 102 -4.34 -10.26 -12.77
N VAL A 103 -3.27 -9.46 -12.80
CA VAL A 103 -2.91 -8.62 -13.94
C VAL A 103 -1.68 -9.23 -14.60
N TYR A 104 -1.90 -10.10 -15.58
CA TYR A 104 -0.82 -10.76 -16.29
C TYR A 104 -0.54 -10.03 -17.61
N TRP A 105 0.72 -9.66 -17.82
CA TRP A 105 1.13 -8.82 -18.96
C TRP A 105 0.83 -9.42 -20.34
N ARG A 106 0.65 -10.74 -20.45
CA ARG A 106 0.27 -11.40 -21.72
C ARG A 106 -1.23 -11.37 -21.97
N ASP A 107 -2.04 -11.15 -20.94
CA ASP A 107 -3.50 -11.11 -21.03
C ASP A 107 -4.02 -9.68 -21.25
N LEU A 108 -3.11 -8.69 -21.23
CA LEU A 108 -3.40 -7.30 -21.54
C LEU A 108 -3.60 -7.11 -23.04
N ASP A 109 -4.76 -6.56 -23.41
CA ASP A 109 -5.09 -6.16 -24.77
C ASP A 109 -4.41 -4.84 -25.12
N LYS A 110 -3.26 -4.96 -25.78
CA LYS A 110 -2.50 -3.80 -26.26
C LYS A 110 -3.24 -2.98 -27.30
N ALA A 111 -4.13 -3.60 -28.10
CA ALA A 111 -4.92 -2.87 -29.09
C ALA A 111 -6.01 -2.02 -28.43
N ALA A 112 -6.48 -2.44 -27.26
CA ALA A 112 -7.39 -1.67 -26.43
C ALA A 112 -6.69 -0.69 -25.47
N ASN A 113 -5.38 -0.47 -25.60
CA ASN A 113 -4.57 0.39 -24.71
C ASN A 113 -4.65 -0.04 -23.24
N GLU A 114 -4.54 -1.35 -22.98
CA GLU A 114 -4.51 -1.86 -21.62
C GLU A 114 -3.10 -1.90 -21.01
N PHE A 115 -3.06 -1.58 -19.72
CA PHE A 115 -1.84 -1.50 -18.91
C PHE A 115 -2.03 -2.17 -17.56
N ASP A 116 -0.92 -2.59 -16.96
CA ASP A 116 -0.86 -2.85 -15.53
C ASP A 116 -0.64 -1.52 -14.79
N LEU A 117 -1.58 -1.13 -13.94
CA LEU A 117 -1.41 -0.01 -13.02
C LEU A 117 -0.79 -0.49 -11.73
N LEU A 118 0.39 0.06 -11.40
CA LEU A 118 1.04 -0.01 -10.10
C LEU A 118 0.59 1.17 -9.22
N PRO A 119 -0.34 0.99 -8.27
CA PRO A 119 -0.96 2.12 -7.58
C PRO A 119 -0.30 2.46 -6.23
N ASN A 120 0.65 1.66 -5.77
CA ASN A 120 1.06 1.61 -4.36
C ASN A 120 2.55 1.89 -4.12
N PHE A 121 3.26 2.44 -5.12
CA PHE A 121 4.63 2.90 -4.92
C PHE A 121 4.67 4.09 -3.95
N ARG A 122 5.84 4.29 -3.33
CA ARG A 122 6.03 5.24 -2.23
C ARG A 122 6.75 6.49 -2.70
N LEU A 123 6.18 7.64 -2.38
CA LEU A 123 6.91 8.91 -2.46
C LEU A 123 7.72 9.06 -1.16
N PRO A 124 9.02 9.38 -1.23
CA PRO A 124 9.88 9.44 -0.04
C PRO A 124 9.46 10.54 0.95
N THR A 125 8.71 11.53 0.47
CA THR A 125 8.21 12.68 1.24
C THR A 125 6.90 12.42 1.98
N LEU A 126 6.18 11.34 1.69
CA LEU A 126 4.82 11.11 2.20
C LEU A 126 4.66 9.71 2.82
N ILE A 127 3.91 9.64 3.92
CA ILE A 127 3.57 8.38 4.60
C ILE A 127 2.09 8.05 4.38
N HIS A 128 1.80 7.24 3.36
CA HIS A 128 0.42 7.02 2.88
C HIS A 128 -0.30 8.37 2.70
N THR A 129 -1.59 8.43 3.03
CA THR A 129 -2.36 9.67 3.03
C THR A 129 -2.24 10.45 4.35
N ARG A 130 -1.43 10.00 5.33
CA ARG A 130 -1.40 10.57 6.70
C ARG A 130 -0.52 11.81 6.87
N ALA A 131 0.02 12.34 5.78
CA ALA A 131 0.99 13.44 5.82
C ALA A 131 0.46 14.78 5.27
N PRO A 132 -0.73 15.30 5.66
CA PRO A 132 -1.26 16.58 5.17
C PRO A 132 -0.53 17.78 5.80
N VAL A 133 0.79 17.85 5.62
CA VAL A 133 1.67 18.88 6.19
C VAL A 133 2.17 19.76 5.05
N LYS A 134 2.05 21.09 5.20
CA LYS A 134 2.34 22.07 4.14
C LYS A 134 3.73 21.89 3.52
N TRP A 135 4.75 21.65 4.34
CA TRP A 135 6.14 21.47 3.90
C TRP A 135 6.33 20.24 3.01
N LEU A 136 5.59 19.16 3.27
CA LEU A 136 5.68 17.94 2.47
C LEU A 136 4.88 18.07 1.16
N TYR A 137 3.76 18.79 1.21
CA TYR A 137 2.92 19.06 0.03
C TYR A 137 3.58 20.06 -0.93
N GLU A 138 4.37 21.00 -0.42
CA GLU A 138 5.19 21.86 -1.27
C GLU A 138 6.10 21.04 -2.19
N ILE A 139 6.65 19.91 -1.70
CA ILE A 139 7.49 19.00 -2.49
C ILE A 139 6.65 18.01 -3.30
N SER A 140 5.52 17.53 -2.77
CA SER A 140 4.70 16.46 -3.36
C SER A 140 3.22 16.71 -3.15
N HIS A 141 2.63 17.59 -3.96
CA HIS A 141 1.20 17.94 -3.91
C HIS A 141 0.35 17.19 -4.95
N SER A 142 0.94 16.69 -6.04
CA SER A 142 0.21 15.95 -7.08
C SER A 142 0.73 14.51 -7.25
N ASN A 143 -0.14 13.60 -7.72
CA ASN A 143 0.17 12.21 -8.06
C ASN A 143 -0.18 11.94 -9.54
N PRO A 144 0.57 12.50 -10.49
CA PRO A 144 0.33 12.24 -11.91
C PRO A 144 0.52 10.75 -12.25
N LEU A 145 -0.11 10.30 -13.32
CA LEU A 145 0.08 8.96 -13.87
C LEU A 145 1.41 8.91 -14.63
N TRP A 146 2.33 8.07 -14.17
CA TRP A 146 3.60 7.82 -14.84
C TRP A 146 3.36 6.92 -16.05
N ILE A 147 3.81 7.37 -17.22
CA ILE A 147 3.65 6.66 -18.49
C ILE A 147 5.03 6.58 -19.16
N ALA A 148 5.38 5.39 -19.64
CA ALA A 148 6.62 5.19 -20.40
C ALA A 148 6.61 6.06 -21.67
N SER A 149 7.73 6.71 -22.00
CA SER A 149 7.86 7.59 -23.17
C SER A 149 7.32 6.97 -24.47
N GLY A 150 7.73 5.73 -24.78
CA GLY A 150 7.29 5.04 -25.99
C GLY A 150 5.82 4.61 -26.00
N ASP A 151 5.16 4.51 -24.85
CA ASP A 151 3.71 4.26 -24.80
C ASP A 151 2.92 5.58 -24.87
N ALA A 152 3.44 6.64 -24.24
CA ALA A 152 2.89 7.98 -24.36
C ALA A 152 2.91 8.46 -25.82
N GLU A 153 4.01 8.24 -26.55
CA GLU A 153 4.14 8.58 -27.97
C GLU A 153 3.07 7.88 -28.83
N LYS A 154 2.87 6.57 -28.65
CA LYS A 154 1.84 5.81 -29.39
C LYS A 154 0.42 6.32 -29.14
N LEU A 155 0.16 6.83 -27.93
CA LEU A 155 -1.13 7.39 -27.53
C LEU A 155 -1.23 8.91 -27.81
N GLY A 156 -0.16 9.51 -28.34
CA GLY A 156 -0.04 10.94 -28.56
C GLY A 156 -0.06 11.78 -27.29
N ILE A 157 0.20 11.21 -26.12
CA ILE A 157 0.11 11.85 -24.80
C ILE A 157 1.41 12.62 -24.50
N ALA A 158 1.30 13.91 -24.18
CA ALA A 158 2.41 14.73 -23.72
C ALA A 158 2.46 14.81 -22.19
N ILE A 159 3.59 15.29 -21.65
CA ILE A 159 3.69 15.61 -20.22
C ILE A 159 2.66 16.70 -19.86
N GLY A 160 1.93 16.49 -18.76
CA GLY A 160 0.92 17.43 -18.28
C GLY A 160 -0.46 17.30 -18.93
N ASP A 161 -0.60 16.55 -20.04
CA ASP A 161 -1.90 16.23 -20.64
C ASP A 161 -2.82 15.57 -19.61
N LEU A 162 -4.12 15.82 -19.73
CA LEU A 162 -5.11 15.06 -18.97
C LEU A 162 -5.34 13.70 -19.63
N VAL A 163 -5.36 12.67 -18.80
CA VAL A 163 -5.62 11.30 -19.21
C VAL A 163 -6.74 10.72 -18.36
N LYS A 164 -7.60 9.92 -19.00
CA LYS A 164 -8.65 9.16 -18.34
C LYS A 164 -8.19 7.72 -18.18
N VAL A 165 -8.17 7.25 -16.94
CA VAL A 165 -7.78 5.89 -16.57
C VAL A 165 -9.05 5.13 -16.23
N HIS A 166 -9.42 4.18 -17.08
CA HIS A 166 -10.57 3.29 -16.88
C HIS A 166 -10.14 2.07 -16.07
N THR A 167 -10.89 1.75 -15.04
CA THR A 167 -10.73 0.54 -14.22
C THR A 167 -11.95 -0.38 -14.40
N GLY A 168 -11.95 -1.54 -13.74
CA GLY A 168 -13.08 -2.47 -13.79
C GLY A 168 -14.42 -1.90 -13.28
N ILE A 169 -14.40 -0.84 -12.46
CA ILE A 169 -15.61 -0.28 -11.83
C ILE A 169 -15.86 1.19 -12.15
N GLY A 170 -15.03 1.82 -12.98
CA GLY A 170 -15.20 3.24 -13.25
C GLY A 170 -13.98 3.87 -13.90
N PHE A 171 -13.73 5.15 -13.60
CA PHE A 171 -12.55 5.84 -14.10
C PHE A 171 -12.13 6.98 -13.18
N PHE A 172 -10.90 7.45 -13.36
CA PHE A 172 -10.45 8.73 -12.83
C PHE A 172 -9.66 9.52 -13.89
N VAL A 173 -9.63 10.85 -13.75
CA VAL A 173 -8.91 11.75 -14.66
C VAL A 173 -7.77 12.44 -13.91
N THR A 174 -6.56 12.30 -14.41
CA THR A 174 -5.32 12.87 -13.80
C THR A 174 -4.37 13.38 -14.88
N ARG A 175 -3.26 14.00 -14.47
CA ARG A 175 -2.19 14.41 -15.40
C ARG A 175 -1.26 13.27 -15.76
N ALA A 176 -0.77 13.29 -16.99
CA ALA A 176 0.32 12.44 -17.45
C ALA A 176 1.68 12.97 -16.99
N TRP A 177 2.53 12.07 -16.48
CA TRP A 177 3.96 12.27 -16.28
C TRP A 177 4.72 11.31 -17.18
N VAL A 178 5.19 11.81 -18.33
CA VAL A 178 5.91 11.01 -19.31
C VAL A 178 7.37 10.84 -18.87
N THR A 179 7.85 9.60 -18.78
CA THR A 179 9.18 9.31 -18.25
C THR A 179 9.76 8.01 -18.81
N GLU A 180 11.08 7.87 -18.82
CA GLU A 180 11.79 6.61 -19.10
C GLU A 180 12.02 5.77 -17.82
N GLY A 181 11.62 6.29 -16.65
CA GLY A 181 11.78 5.63 -15.36
C GLY A 181 10.77 4.50 -15.07
N ILE A 182 9.94 4.12 -16.03
CA ILE A 182 8.93 3.06 -15.90
C ILE A 182 8.94 2.15 -17.13
N ARG A 183 8.67 0.85 -16.90
CA ARG A 183 8.64 -0.15 -17.97
C ARG A 183 7.46 0.08 -18.91
N PRO A 184 7.64 -0.01 -20.24
CA PRO A 184 6.52 -0.03 -21.18
C PRO A 184 5.48 -1.13 -20.88
N GLY A 185 4.20 -0.82 -21.07
CA GLY A 185 3.05 -1.67 -20.69
C GLY A 185 2.69 -1.62 -19.21
N VAL A 186 3.37 -0.78 -18.41
CA VAL A 186 3.05 -0.51 -17.01
C VAL A 186 2.85 1.00 -16.85
N VAL A 187 1.80 1.38 -16.11
CA VAL A 187 1.61 2.75 -15.63
C VAL A 187 1.68 2.75 -14.12
N ALA A 188 2.05 3.87 -13.50
CA ALA A 188 2.12 3.96 -12.05
C ALA A 188 1.53 5.26 -11.55
N MET A 189 0.85 5.21 -10.41
CA MET A 189 0.36 6.42 -9.75
C MET A 189 0.39 6.22 -8.24
N SER A 190 0.90 7.21 -7.52
CA SER A 190 1.06 7.15 -6.07
C SER A 190 -0.30 7.30 -5.35
N HIS A 191 -0.58 6.48 -4.35
CA HIS A 191 -1.82 6.57 -3.52
C HIS A 191 -1.77 7.59 -2.37
N HIS A 192 -0.71 8.40 -2.27
CA HIS A 192 -0.50 9.27 -1.09
C HIS A 192 -1.43 10.50 -1.06
N LEU A 193 -2.02 10.84 -2.21
CA LEU A 193 -2.71 12.10 -2.46
C LEU A 193 -4.15 11.85 -2.95
N GLY A 194 -4.90 12.91 -3.26
CA GLY A 194 -6.32 12.84 -3.64
C GLY A 194 -7.29 12.97 -2.47
N ARG A 195 -6.86 13.57 -1.35
CA ARG A 195 -7.79 13.90 -0.26
C ARG A 195 -8.79 14.95 -0.73
N TRP A 196 -10.02 14.83 -0.24
CA TRP A 196 -11.12 15.73 -0.59
C TRP A 196 -11.91 16.17 0.65
N ARG A 197 -12.67 17.25 0.46
CA ARG A 197 -13.64 17.82 1.41
C ARG A 197 -14.94 18.15 0.66
N LEU A 198 -16.07 18.11 1.36
CA LEU A 198 -17.39 18.43 0.79
C LEU A 198 -17.84 19.86 1.09
N ASP A 199 -17.20 20.48 2.08
CA ASP A 199 -17.50 21.81 2.58
C ASP A 199 -16.22 22.66 2.62
N GLU A 200 -16.38 23.98 2.60
CA GLU A 200 -15.23 24.89 2.48
C GLU A 200 -14.29 24.82 3.69
N ASP A 201 -14.90 24.75 4.86
CA ASP A 201 -14.25 24.96 6.13
C ASP A 201 -14.17 23.68 6.98
N GLN A 202 -14.54 22.52 6.43
CA GLN A 202 -14.64 21.24 7.16
C GLN A 202 -14.05 20.06 6.39
N GLY A 203 -13.73 18.95 7.09
CA GLY A 203 -13.41 17.66 6.48
C GLY A 203 -11.95 17.43 6.05
N GLY A 204 -11.09 18.44 6.07
CA GLY A 204 -9.66 18.27 5.76
C GLY A 204 -8.87 19.58 5.81
N ALA A 205 -7.54 19.48 5.81
CA ALA A 205 -6.67 20.64 5.73
C ALA A 205 -6.73 21.23 4.31
N ARG A 206 -7.01 22.54 4.16
CA ARG A 206 -7.24 23.19 2.85
C ARG A 206 -6.02 23.20 1.93
N ASN A 207 -4.83 23.13 2.51
CA ASN A 207 -3.56 23.01 1.81
C ASN A 207 -3.26 21.58 1.30
N ALA A 208 -4.09 20.61 1.70
CA ALA A 208 -3.88 19.19 1.47
C ALA A 208 -5.20 18.44 1.16
N SER A 209 -6.22 19.14 0.66
CA SER A 209 -7.45 18.54 0.16
C SER A 209 -8.13 19.41 -0.91
N ALA A 210 -8.79 18.78 -1.87
CA ALA A 210 -9.63 19.45 -2.87
C ALA A 210 -11.09 19.55 -2.40
N LEU A 211 -11.78 20.64 -2.74
CA LEU A 211 -13.23 20.71 -2.60
C LEU A 211 -13.88 19.92 -3.74
N VAL A 212 -14.79 19.00 -3.41
CA VAL A 212 -15.47 18.16 -4.40
C VAL A 212 -16.98 18.18 -4.21
N ARG A 213 -17.70 17.90 -5.30
CA ARG A 213 -19.12 17.53 -5.26
C ARG A 213 -19.25 16.06 -5.64
N ILE A 214 -20.06 15.34 -4.88
CA ILE A 214 -20.38 13.94 -5.15
C ILE A 214 -21.85 13.87 -5.55
N ALA A 215 -22.10 13.48 -6.79
CA ALA A 215 -23.43 13.12 -7.28
C ALA A 215 -23.60 11.61 -7.20
N ARG A 216 -24.82 11.17 -6.85
CA ARG A 216 -25.20 9.77 -6.85
C ARG A 216 -26.40 9.58 -7.77
N SER A 217 -26.27 8.61 -8.68
CA SER A 217 -27.34 8.16 -9.56
C SER A 217 -28.18 7.05 -8.90
N ALA A 218 -29.40 6.84 -9.40
CA ALA A 218 -30.32 5.82 -8.88
C ALA A 218 -29.79 4.38 -9.09
N ASP A 219 -28.98 4.16 -10.12
CA ASP A 219 -28.34 2.88 -10.46
C ASP A 219 -27.03 2.62 -9.68
N GLY A 220 -26.70 3.45 -8.68
CA GLY A 220 -25.58 3.20 -7.78
C GLY A 220 -24.22 3.61 -8.33
N LYS A 221 -24.20 4.51 -9.33
CA LYS A 221 -22.98 5.21 -9.76
C LYS A 221 -22.77 6.48 -8.96
N TYR A 222 -21.52 6.72 -8.60
CA TYR A 222 -21.04 7.91 -7.93
C TYR A 222 -20.15 8.68 -8.87
N GLU A 223 -20.38 9.99 -8.99
CA GLU A 223 -19.54 10.90 -9.74
C GLU A 223 -19.00 11.96 -8.78
N MET A 224 -17.69 12.01 -8.63
CA MET A 224 -16.98 13.04 -7.89
C MET A 224 -16.37 14.01 -8.90
N ARG A 225 -16.79 15.28 -8.82
CA ARG A 225 -16.23 16.39 -9.61
C ARG A 225 -15.48 17.33 -8.68
N GLN A 226 -14.26 17.71 -9.05
CA GLN A 226 -13.51 18.71 -8.32
C GLN A 226 -14.09 20.11 -8.57
N VAL A 227 -14.45 20.82 -7.51
CA VAL A 227 -14.89 22.23 -7.60
C VAL A 227 -13.66 23.12 -7.71
N HIS A 228 -12.73 22.96 -6.78
CA HIS A 228 -11.39 23.52 -6.86
C HIS A 228 -10.43 22.73 -5.97
N GLY A 229 -9.15 22.82 -6.28
CA GLY A 229 -8.11 22.25 -5.44
C GLY A 229 -7.72 23.20 -4.32
N THR A 230 -6.45 23.18 -3.92
CA THR A 230 -5.93 24.12 -2.94
C THR A 230 -5.81 25.54 -3.52
N GLN A 231 -6.01 26.53 -2.66
CA GLN A 231 -5.86 27.95 -2.95
C GLN A 231 -5.26 28.65 -1.72
N PRO A 232 -4.58 29.79 -1.88
CA PRO A 232 -4.25 30.65 -0.76
C PRO A 232 -5.47 30.97 0.09
N PHE A 233 -5.34 30.88 1.42
CA PHE A 233 -6.42 31.21 2.35
C PHE A 233 -5.91 31.95 3.58
N LYS A 234 -6.79 32.74 4.18
CA LYS A 234 -6.47 33.46 5.43
C LYS A 234 -6.58 32.52 6.62
N SER A 235 -5.57 32.51 7.48
CA SER A 235 -5.58 31.80 8.76
C SER A 235 -4.65 32.51 9.76
N ASN A 236 -4.45 31.90 10.94
CA ASN A 236 -3.43 32.32 11.91
C ASN A 236 -2.00 31.89 11.52
N ASP A 237 -1.84 31.05 10.50
CA ASP A 237 -0.57 30.66 9.91
C ASP A 237 -0.30 31.52 8.66
N ALA A 238 0.72 32.37 8.73
CA ALA A 238 1.07 33.31 7.65
C ALA A 238 1.41 32.61 6.32
N ASP A 239 1.80 31.34 6.33
CA ASP A 239 2.11 30.59 5.11
C ASP A 239 0.85 30.14 4.36
N SER A 240 -0.33 30.13 5.01
CA SER A 240 -1.58 29.73 4.37
C SER A 240 -1.94 30.60 3.17
N ALA A 241 -1.55 31.89 3.21
CA ALA A 241 -1.73 32.84 2.12
C ALA A 241 -0.67 32.73 1.02
N ARG A 242 0.35 31.89 1.20
CA ARG A 242 1.49 31.71 0.27
C ARG A 242 1.46 30.38 -0.47
N VAL A 243 0.47 29.54 -0.20
CA VAL A 243 0.31 28.24 -0.85
C VAL A 243 0.12 28.44 -2.36
N TRP A 244 1.05 27.94 -3.17
CA TRP A 244 1.06 28.15 -4.62
C TRP A 244 0.58 26.95 -5.43
N TRP A 245 0.52 25.76 -4.83
CA TRP A 245 0.03 24.56 -5.50
C TRP A 245 -1.50 24.50 -5.48
N THR A 246 -2.08 24.15 -6.62
CA THR A 246 -3.54 24.02 -6.78
C THR A 246 -3.98 22.56 -6.84
N GLU A 247 -3.19 21.69 -7.45
CA GLU A 247 -3.49 20.27 -7.54
C GLU A 247 -3.07 19.51 -6.28
N ILE A 248 -3.96 18.66 -5.79
CA ILE A 248 -3.78 17.87 -4.54
C ILE A 248 -3.82 16.36 -4.81
N GLY A 249 -3.50 15.98 -6.05
CA GLY A 249 -3.64 14.62 -6.53
C GLY A 249 -5.09 14.18 -6.73
N VAL A 250 -5.27 12.93 -7.16
CA VAL A 250 -6.54 12.30 -7.49
C VAL A 250 -6.67 10.98 -6.74
N HIS A 251 -7.87 10.68 -6.24
CA HIS A 251 -8.13 9.52 -5.39
C HIS A 251 -8.38 8.23 -6.21
N GLN A 252 -7.32 7.69 -6.83
CA GLN A 252 -7.42 6.48 -7.68
C GLN A 252 -8.10 5.28 -6.99
N ASN A 253 -7.85 5.06 -5.69
CA ASN A 253 -8.31 3.87 -4.97
C ASN A 253 -9.84 3.72 -4.92
N LEU A 254 -10.61 4.81 -5.12
CA LEU A 254 -12.08 4.73 -5.19
C LEU A 254 -12.55 3.91 -6.39
N THR A 255 -11.73 3.86 -7.44
CA THR A 255 -12.01 3.13 -8.67
C THR A 255 -11.49 1.70 -8.64
N PHE A 256 -10.99 1.19 -7.52
CA PHE A 256 -10.47 -0.17 -7.44
C PHE A 256 -11.55 -1.12 -6.94
N PRO A 257 -11.91 -2.17 -7.70
CA PRO A 257 -12.82 -3.22 -7.22
C PRO A 257 -12.23 -4.00 -6.04
N VAL A 258 -13.09 -4.70 -5.31
CA VAL A 258 -12.67 -5.61 -4.23
C VAL A 258 -12.12 -6.90 -4.84
N GLN A 259 -10.80 -7.07 -4.81
CA GLN A 259 -10.07 -8.19 -5.41
C GLN A 259 -9.26 -8.98 -4.36
N PRO A 260 -9.88 -9.81 -3.52
CA PRO A 260 -9.17 -10.57 -2.50
C PRO A 260 -8.49 -11.81 -3.12
N ASP A 261 -7.20 -12.00 -2.87
CA ASP A 261 -6.51 -13.27 -3.14
C ASP A 261 -7.33 -14.45 -2.58
N PRO A 262 -7.74 -15.43 -3.41
CA PRO A 262 -8.66 -16.48 -3.00
C PRO A 262 -8.17 -17.37 -1.84
N VAL A 263 -6.86 -17.39 -1.60
CA VAL A 263 -6.25 -18.19 -0.52
C VAL A 263 -6.10 -17.37 0.76
N SER A 264 -5.43 -16.21 0.69
CA SER A 264 -5.11 -15.43 1.90
C SER A 264 -6.22 -14.47 2.33
N GLY A 265 -7.06 -14.03 1.38
CA GLY A 265 -8.03 -12.95 1.52
C GLY A 265 -7.43 -11.53 1.41
N MET A 266 -6.12 -11.40 1.15
CA MET A 266 -5.46 -10.10 1.02
C MET A 266 -5.81 -9.43 -0.30
N HIS A 267 -5.93 -8.11 -0.30
CA HIS A 267 -6.28 -7.37 -1.51
C HIS A 267 -5.15 -7.37 -2.56
N CYS A 268 -5.47 -7.75 -3.78
CA CYS A 268 -4.60 -7.71 -4.95
C CYS A 268 -4.60 -6.31 -5.56
N TRP A 269 -3.54 -5.52 -5.30
CA TRP A 269 -3.55 -4.08 -5.55
C TRP A 269 -3.36 -3.66 -7.02
N HIS A 270 -2.62 -4.41 -7.83
CA HIS A 270 -2.42 -4.06 -9.24
C HIS A 270 -3.78 -3.99 -9.96
N GLN A 271 -3.92 -3.10 -10.93
CA GLN A 271 -5.18 -2.96 -11.66
C GLN A 271 -4.93 -3.11 -13.16
N ARG A 272 -5.72 -3.96 -13.82
CA ARG A 272 -5.86 -3.91 -15.28
C ARG A 272 -6.63 -2.65 -15.60
N VAL A 273 -5.99 -1.71 -16.30
CA VAL A 273 -6.59 -0.43 -16.67
C VAL A 273 -6.50 -0.19 -18.16
N ARG A 274 -7.42 0.62 -18.68
CA ARG A 274 -7.35 1.15 -20.04
C ARG A 274 -7.09 2.65 -20.02
N LEU A 275 -6.17 3.10 -20.86
CA LEU A 275 -5.77 4.49 -20.94
C LEU A 275 -6.30 5.16 -22.21
N GLU A 276 -6.78 6.40 -22.07
CA GLU A 276 -7.07 7.30 -23.20
C GLU A 276 -6.79 8.75 -22.82
N LYS A 277 -6.63 9.63 -23.82
CA LYS A 277 -6.64 11.07 -23.57
C LYS A 277 -7.99 11.49 -23.00
N ALA A 278 -7.95 12.41 -22.04
CA ALA A 278 -9.18 13.01 -21.53
C ALA A 278 -9.92 13.75 -22.66
N GLY A 279 -11.23 13.56 -22.71
CA GLY A 279 -12.13 14.22 -23.64
C GLY A 279 -12.48 15.65 -23.21
N PRO A 280 -13.28 16.37 -24.01
CA PRO A 280 -13.62 17.77 -23.74
C PRO A 280 -14.44 18.01 -22.46
N ASP A 281 -15.18 16.99 -21.99
CA ASP A 281 -16.03 17.08 -20.79
C ASP A 281 -15.34 16.54 -19.52
N ASP A 282 -14.09 16.10 -19.65
CA ASP A 282 -13.29 15.59 -18.56
C ASP A 282 -12.47 16.71 -17.90
N SER A 283 -12.42 16.69 -16.58
CA SER A 283 -11.67 17.64 -15.77
C SER A 283 -10.71 16.90 -14.83
N TYR A 284 -9.61 17.54 -14.49
CA TYR A 284 -8.68 17.02 -13.49
C TYR A 284 -9.42 16.70 -12.18
N GLY A 285 -9.17 15.52 -11.61
CA GLY A 285 -9.76 15.10 -10.33
C GLY A 285 -11.14 14.47 -10.45
N ASP A 286 -11.69 14.37 -11.67
CA ASP A 286 -12.92 13.63 -11.88
C ASP A 286 -12.74 12.16 -11.55
N VAL A 287 -13.71 11.60 -10.83
CA VAL A 287 -13.77 10.17 -10.49
C VAL A 287 -15.20 9.69 -10.67
N MET A 288 -15.37 8.57 -11.34
CA MET A 288 -16.64 7.86 -11.44
C MET A 288 -16.48 6.43 -10.93
N VAL A 289 -17.44 5.95 -10.15
CA VAL A 289 -17.44 4.59 -9.59
C VAL A 289 -18.83 3.98 -9.68
N ASP A 290 -18.91 2.72 -10.09
CA ASP A 290 -20.11 1.91 -10.18
C ASP A 290 -20.09 0.82 -9.09
N THR A 291 -20.95 0.96 -8.10
CA THR A 291 -21.02 0.01 -6.97
C THR A 291 -21.57 -1.36 -7.37
N ALA A 292 -22.43 -1.44 -8.39
CA ALA A 292 -22.95 -2.71 -8.88
C ALA A 292 -21.84 -3.52 -9.57
N LYS A 293 -20.99 -2.86 -10.37
CA LYS A 293 -19.79 -3.50 -10.94
C LYS A 293 -18.80 -3.92 -9.86
N SER A 294 -18.61 -3.11 -8.82
CA SER A 294 -17.74 -3.49 -7.70
C SER A 294 -18.22 -4.75 -7.00
N HIS A 295 -19.53 -4.86 -6.74
CA HIS A 295 -20.11 -6.06 -6.15
C HIS A 295 -20.05 -7.27 -7.09
N ALA A 296 -20.32 -7.10 -8.40
CA ALA A 296 -20.21 -8.18 -9.37
C ALA A 296 -18.78 -8.75 -9.44
N LEU A 297 -17.77 -7.87 -9.53
CA LEU A 297 -16.36 -8.28 -9.51
C LEU A 297 -15.99 -8.96 -8.19
N TYR A 298 -16.46 -8.45 -7.05
CA TYR A 298 -16.27 -9.14 -5.77
C TYR A 298 -16.80 -10.58 -5.80
N LEU A 299 -17.99 -10.80 -6.37
CA LEU A 299 -18.57 -12.15 -6.49
C LEU A 299 -17.74 -13.05 -7.43
N GLU A 300 -17.19 -12.51 -8.52
CA GLU A 300 -16.27 -13.26 -9.39
C GLU A 300 -15.01 -13.72 -8.65
N TRP A 301 -14.48 -12.89 -7.74
CA TRP A 301 -13.35 -13.27 -6.89
C TRP A 301 -13.74 -14.27 -5.81
N MET A 302 -14.90 -14.09 -5.18
CA MET A 302 -15.43 -15.04 -4.20
C MET A 302 -15.63 -16.43 -4.81
N ALA A 303 -16.05 -16.51 -6.07
CA ALA A 303 -16.21 -17.79 -6.78
C ALA A 303 -14.90 -18.58 -6.95
N LYS A 304 -13.73 -17.92 -6.80
CA LYS A 304 -12.41 -18.57 -6.84
C LYS A 304 -11.98 -19.16 -5.48
N THR A 305 -12.69 -18.83 -4.41
CA THR A 305 -12.36 -19.27 -3.05
C THR A 305 -12.82 -20.69 -2.78
N ARG A 306 -12.18 -21.35 -1.81
CA ARG A 306 -12.63 -22.63 -1.25
C ARG A 306 -13.27 -22.35 0.11
N PRO A 307 -14.59 -22.58 0.29
CA PRO A 307 -15.29 -22.17 1.49
C PRO A 307 -14.91 -23.05 2.69
N ALA A 308 -15.08 -22.49 3.88
CA ALA A 308 -15.06 -23.22 5.15
C ALA A 308 -16.22 -24.25 5.24
N PRO A 309 -16.16 -25.23 6.15
CA PRO A 309 -15.13 -25.47 7.15
C PRO A 309 -13.85 -26.12 6.59
N GLY A 310 -12.75 -25.94 7.31
CA GLY A 310 -11.54 -26.73 7.14
C GLY A 310 -11.66 -28.12 7.74
N PRO A 311 -10.57 -28.92 7.68
CA PRO A 311 -10.55 -30.32 8.11
C PRO A 311 -10.86 -30.53 9.60
N ASP A 312 -10.70 -29.50 10.43
CA ASP A 312 -10.97 -29.53 11.87
C ASP A 312 -12.31 -28.87 12.25
N GLY A 313 -13.17 -28.57 11.28
CA GLY A 313 -14.45 -27.89 11.52
C GLY A 313 -14.32 -26.39 11.76
N THR A 314 -13.13 -25.81 11.67
CA THR A 314 -12.91 -24.37 11.86
C THR A 314 -12.82 -23.62 10.54
N ARG A 315 -12.98 -22.29 10.57
CA ARG A 315 -12.95 -21.42 9.39
C ARG A 315 -11.54 -21.22 8.80
N ARG A 316 -10.49 -21.41 9.60
CA ARG A 316 -9.08 -21.16 9.23
C ARG A 316 -8.11 -21.79 10.26
N PRO A 317 -6.85 -22.12 9.91
CA PRO A 317 -5.87 -22.58 10.90
C PRO A 317 -5.60 -21.56 12.02
N LEU A 318 -5.52 -22.04 13.26
CA LEU A 318 -5.23 -21.20 14.45
C LEU A 318 -3.78 -20.69 14.52
N TRP A 319 -2.86 -21.34 13.82
CA TRP A 319 -1.42 -21.02 13.83
C TRP A 319 -1.00 -20.04 12.71
N PHE A 320 -1.91 -19.63 11.83
CA PHE A 320 -1.62 -18.57 10.88
C PHE A 320 -1.69 -17.21 11.57
N ASP A 321 -0.64 -16.41 11.39
CA ASP A 321 -0.58 -15.06 11.95
C ASP A 321 -1.62 -14.14 11.32
N ARG A 322 -2.20 -13.27 12.15
CA ARG A 322 -3.23 -12.33 11.72
C ARG A 322 -3.12 -11.01 12.48
N PRO A 323 -3.09 -9.87 11.78
CA PRO A 323 -3.32 -8.58 12.40
C PRO A 323 -4.70 -8.59 13.09
N LEU A 324 -4.76 -8.21 14.37
CA LEU A 324 -5.99 -8.24 15.16
C LEU A 324 -6.60 -9.66 15.22
N LYS A 325 -5.80 -10.64 15.65
CA LYS A 325 -6.20 -12.05 15.76
C LYS A 325 -7.53 -12.20 16.52
N PRO A 326 -8.57 -12.79 15.92
CA PRO A 326 -9.86 -13.00 16.59
C PRO A 326 -9.73 -13.91 17.81
N VAL A 327 -10.69 -13.83 18.72
CA VAL A 327 -10.86 -14.81 19.81
C VAL A 327 -11.11 -16.20 19.23
N ARG A 328 -10.74 -17.26 19.96
CA ARG A 328 -10.79 -18.65 19.48
C ARG A 328 -12.19 -19.06 18.97
N ALA A 329 -13.26 -18.66 19.66
CA ALA A 329 -14.63 -18.96 19.25
C ALA A 329 -15.03 -18.39 17.88
N ALA A 330 -14.36 -17.34 17.40
CA ALA A 330 -14.62 -16.78 16.07
C ALA A 330 -14.08 -17.66 14.93
N TYR A 331 -13.28 -18.69 15.24
CA TYR A 331 -12.82 -19.68 14.27
C TYR A 331 -13.84 -20.80 14.07
N ASP A 332 -14.77 -21.01 14.99
CA ASP A 332 -15.73 -22.11 14.90
C ASP A 332 -16.67 -21.86 13.70
N PHE A 333 -16.91 -22.93 12.92
CA PHE A 333 -17.93 -22.92 11.88
C PHE A 333 -19.30 -23.22 12.51
N PRO A 334 -20.37 -22.50 12.15
CA PRO A 334 -21.67 -22.60 12.82
C PRO A 334 -22.35 -23.96 12.63
#